data_AF-A0A3M1YJT2-F1
#
_entry.id   AF-A0A3M1YJT2-F1
#
_cell.length_a   1.000
_cell.length_b   1.000
_cell.length_c   1.000
_cell.angle_alpha   90.00
_cell.angle_beta   90.00
_cell.angle_gamma   90.00
#
_symmetry.space_group_name_H-M   'P 1'
#
loop_
_entity.id
_entity.type
_entity.pdbx_description
1 polymer ?
#
loop_
_entity_poly.entity_id
_entity_poly.type
_entity_poly.pdbx_seq_one_letter_code
_entity_poly.pdbx_strand_id
1 'polypeptide(L)'
;MVTVEYQVLENEIHHFKFLESTLQTLEDWFEQVEKIEQEKGDEAICRYLVDATEAYPPIRHIFQKASQRILRGDIPQSRTAILHRRSVLVTMVEVFIRRLPQMKRHQVRLFLAEERDKAIDWLLL
;
A
#
# COMPACT_ATOMS: atom_id res chain seq x y z
N MET A 1 9.06 -16.46 -11.20
CA MET A 1 8.88 -15.14 -11.83
C MET A 1 8.60 -14.15 -10.72
N VAL A 2 9.23 -12.97 -10.76
CA VAL A 2 8.97 -11.92 -9.75
C VAL A 2 7.67 -11.25 -10.15
N THR A 3 6.69 -11.28 -9.25
CA THR A 3 5.32 -10.82 -9.56
C THR A 3 5.01 -9.44 -8.97
N VAL A 4 5.81 -9.01 -7.98
CA VAL A 4 5.87 -7.65 -7.45
C VAL A 4 7.32 -7.20 -7.40
N GLU A 5 7.63 -6.06 -8.03
CA GLU A 5 8.95 -5.44 -7.90
C GLU A 5 8.99 -4.55 -6.67
N TYR A 6 10.10 -4.62 -5.94
CA TYR A 6 10.33 -3.83 -4.74
C TYR A 6 11.61 -3.02 -4.88
N GLN A 7 11.54 -1.73 -4.55
CA GLN A 7 12.70 -0.86 -4.43
C GLN A 7 12.48 0.18 -3.33
N VAL A 8 13.57 0.64 -2.72
CA VAL A 8 13.54 1.78 -1.80
C VAL A 8 13.95 3.02 -2.58
N LEU A 9 13.06 4.01 -2.64
CA LEU A 9 13.35 5.31 -3.23
C LEU A 9 14.04 6.21 -2.20
N GLU A 10 14.45 7.41 -2.62
CA GLU A 10 14.90 8.46 -1.71
C GLU A 10 13.89 8.73 -0.60
N ASN A 11 14.37 9.22 0.56
CA ASN A 11 13.55 9.54 1.73
C ASN A 11 12.79 8.32 2.33
N GLU A 12 13.32 7.12 2.12
CA GLU A 12 12.80 5.85 2.66
C GLU A 12 11.37 5.55 2.22
N ILE A 13 11.00 5.91 0.99
CA ILE A 13 9.73 5.50 0.39
C ILE A 13 9.90 4.09 -0.18
N HIS A 14 9.15 3.14 0.36
CA HIS A 14 9.11 1.77 -0.10
C HIS A 14 8.16 1.66 -1.29
N HIS A 15 8.72 1.44 -2.48
CA HIS A 15 7.98 1.40 -3.74
C HIS A 15 7.74 -0.05 -4.17
N PHE A 16 6.47 -0.38 -4.38
CA PHE A 16 6.00 -1.68 -4.85
C PHE A 16 5.32 -1.53 -6.20
N LYS A 17 5.76 -2.25 -7.22
CA LYS A 17 5.12 -2.26 -8.54
C LYS A 17 4.53 -3.65 -8.81
N PHE A 18 3.22 -3.71 -8.98
CA PHE A 18 2.48 -4.94 -9.28
C PHE A 18 2.51 -5.22 -10.77
N LEU A 19 3.21 -6.27 -11.18
CA LEU A 19 3.26 -6.74 -12.56
C LEU A 19 2.15 -7.74 -12.86
N GLU A 20 1.73 -8.50 -11.84
CA GLU A 20 0.68 -9.51 -11.94
C GLU A 20 -0.30 -9.43 -10.76
N SER A 21 -1.51 -9.98 -10.95
CA SER A 21 -2.57 -10.01 -9.93
C SER A 21 -2.81 -11.45 -9.45
N THR A 22 -1.80 -12.08 -8.87
CA THR A 22 -1.93 -13.42 -8.28
C THR A 22 -2.05 -13.36 -6.77
N LEU A 23 -2.54 -14.45 -6.15
CA LEU A 23 -2.51 -14.58 -4.69
C LEU A 23 -1.08 -14.64 -4.15
N GLN A 24 -0.17 -15.25 -4.89
CA GLN A 24 1.25 -15.29 -4.53
C GLN A 24 1.83 -13.88 -4.46
N THR A 25 1.52 -13.03 -5.45
CA THR A 25 1.97 -11.62 -5.48
C THR A 25 1.54 -10.85 -4.23
N LEU A 26 0.33 -11.13 -3.74
CA LEU A 26 -0.15 -10.54 -2.50
C LEU A 26 0.61 -11.03 -1.28
N GLU A 27 0.91 -12.33 -1.21
CA GLU A 27 1.69 -12.91 -0.13
C GLU A 27 3.10 -12.31 -0.09
N ASP A 28 3.78 -12.27 -1.25
CA ASP A 28 5.11 -11.68 -1.39
C ASP A 28 5.11 -10.21 -0.95
N TRP A 29 4.10 -9.44 -1.35
CA TRP A 29 3.95 -8.04 -0.93
C TRP A 29 3.73 -7.90 0.58
N PHE A 30 2.83 -8.69 1.16
CA PHE A 30 2.54 -8.63 2.59
C PHE A 30 3.74 -9.02 3.44
N GLU A 31 4.48 -10.05 3.04
CA GLU A 31 5.72 -10.47 3.71
C GLU A 31 6.77 -9.36 3.69
N GLN A 32 6.96 -8.71 2.53
CA GLN A 32 7.91 -7.60 2.42
C GLN A 32 7.48 -6.39 3.27
N VAL A 33 6.17 -6.08 3.33
CA VAL A 33 5.64 -5.02 4.21
C VAL A 33 5.86 -5.36 5.68
N GLU A 34 5.60 -6.60 6.10
CA GLU A 34 5.84 -7.05 7.47
C GLU A 34 7.32 -6.94 7.86
N LYS A 35 8.23 -7.32 6.96
CA LYS A 35 9.67 -7.14 7.17
C LYS A 35 10.05 -5.67 7.36
N ILE A 36 9.55 -4.77 6.51
CA ILE A 36 9.80 -3.33 6.61
C ILE A 36 9.31 -2.79 7.96
N GLU A 37 8.10 -3.17 8.37
CA GLU A 37 7.52 -2.71 9.63
C GLU A 37 8.31 -3.18 10.85
N GLN A 38 8.78 -4.44 10.83
CA GLN A 38 9.63 -4.99 11.89
C GLN A 38 10.99 -4.27 11.99
N GLU A 39 11.56 -3.84 10.86
CA GLU A 39 12.85 -3.13 10.82
C GLU A 39 12.73 -1.66 11.28
N LYS A 40 11.59 -1.00 11.02
CA LYS A 40 11.40 0.45 11.24
C LYS A 40 11.11 0.81 12.71
N GLY A 41 10.48 -0.09 13.47
CA GLY A 41 10.06 0.12 14.86
C GLY A 41 8.78 0.98 15.01
N ASP A 42 8.23 1.01 16.24
CA ASP A 42 6.86 1.51 16.51
C ASP A 42 6.63 3.01 16.31
N GLU A 43 7.70 3.83 16.40
CA GLU A 43 7.60 5.30 16.35
C GLU A 43 7.76 5.88 14.94
N ALA A 44 8.26 5.08 13.99
CA ALA A 44 8.54 5.54 12.64
C ALA A 44 7.31 5.40 11.71
N ILE A 45 7.15 6.38 10.81
CA ILE A 45 6.12 6.32 9.77
C ILE A 45 6.66 5.54 8.57
N CYS A 46 6.02 4.41 8.26
CA CYS A 46 6.30 3.67 7.04
C CYS A 46 5.61 4.34 5.84
N ARG A 47 6.39 4.68 4.81
CA ARG A 47 5.91 5.34 3.59
C ARG A 47 5.90 4.35 2.44
N TYR A 48 4.73 4.12 1.86
CA TYR A 48 4.54 3.15 0.80
C TYR A 48 4.03 3.83 -0.46
N LEU A 49 4.71 3.61 -1.58
CA LEU A 49 4.20 3.91 -2.91
C LEU A 49 3.84 2.59 -3.57
N VAL A 50 2.57 2.39 -3.89
CA VAL A 50 2.06 1.16 -4.51
C VAL A 50 1.60 1.46 -5.92
N ASP A 51 2.35 1.00 -6.92
CA ASP A 51 2.00 1.10 -8.32
C ASP A 51 1.19 -0.12 -8.75
N ALA A 52 -0.12 0.09 -8.92
CA ALA A 52 -1.07 -0.90 -9.41
C ALA A 52 -1.55 -0.56 -10.84
N THR A 53 -0.72 0.12 -11.64
CA THR A 53 -1.12 0.58 -12.97
C THR A 53 -1.09 -0.52 -14.03
N GLU A 54 -0.30 -1.57 -13.83
CA GLU A 54 -0.20 -2.74 -14.72
C GLU A 54 -1.12 -3.88 -14.27
N ALA A 55 -1.13 -4.18 -12.96
CA ALA A 55 -2.02 -5.17 -12.39
C ALA A 55 -2.65 -4.69 -11.06
N TYR A 56 -3.95 -4.95 -10.90
CA TYR A 56 -4.64 -4.69 -9.64
C TYR A 56 -4.75 -5.98 -8.84
N PRO A 57 -4.11 -6.07 -7.67
CA PRO A 57 -4.24 -7.25 -6.84
C PRO A 57 -5.71 -7.51 -6.43
N PRO A 58 -6.06 -8.78 -6.12
CA PRO A 58 -7.41 -9.16 -5.72
C PRO A 58 -7.87 -8.40 -4.46
N ILE A 59 -8.66 -7.33 -4.66
CA ILE A 59 -9.03 -6.35 -3.63
C ILE A 59 -9.64 -7.01 -2.38
N ARG A 60 -10.48 -8.05 -2.56
CA ARG A 60 -11.08 -8.81 -1.46
C ARG A 60 -10.02 -9.41 -0.52
N HIS A 61 -8.93 -9.95 -1.08
CA HIS A 61 -7.86 -10.57 -0.30
C HIS A 61 -7.01 -9.51 0.41
N ILE A 62 -6.75 -8.37 -0.24
CA ILE A 62 -6.10 -7.22 0.40
C ILE A 62 -6.90 -6.79 1.63
N PHE A 63 -8.21 -6.61 1.47
CA PHE A 63 -9.09 -6.19 2.57
C PHE A 63 -9.09 -7.19 3.72
N GLN A 64 -9.17 -8.48 3.42
CA GLN A 64 -9.13 -9.53 4.43
C GLN A 64 -7.81 -9.49 5.22
N LYS A 65 -6.66 -9.46 4.53
CA LYS A 65 -5.34 -9.42 5.18
C LYS A 65 -5.11 -8.10 5.94
N ALA A 66 -5.43 -6.96 5.33
CA ALA A 66 -5.29 -5.65 5.97
C ALA A 66 -6.15 -5.53 7.23
N SER A 67 -7.41 -5.99 7.18
CA SER A 67 -8.29 -5.98 8.34
C SER A 67 -7.77 -6.86 9.48
N GLN A 68 -7.28 -8.06 9.16
CA GLN A 68 -6.65 -8.96 10.15
C GLN A 68 -5.43 -8.31 10.81
N ARG A 69 -4.58 -7.64 10.04
CA ARG A 69 -3.41 -6.94 10.59
C ARG A 69 -3.83 -5.77 11.47
N ILE A 70 -4.76 -4.92 11.01
CA ILE A 70 -5.21 -3.74 11.76
C ILE A 70 -5.85 -4.16 13.10
N LEU A 71 -6.62 -5.26 13.09
CA LEU A 71 -7.23 -5.81 14.29
C LEU A 71 -6.21 -6.36 15.30
N ARG A 72 -5.01 -6.75 14.88
CA ARG A 72 -3.94 -7.18 15.78
C ARG A 72 -3.29 -6.02 16.52
N GLY A 73 -3.39 -4.79 16.01
CA GLY A 73 -2.89 -3.59 16.69
C GLY A 73 -1.37 -3.36 16.65
N ASP A 74 -0.61 -4.31 16.08
CA ASP A 74 0.87 -4.31 16.05
C ASP A 74 1.46 -3.67 14.78
N ILE A 75 0.77 -2.72 14.15
CA ILE A 75 1.26 -2.10 12.91
C ILE A 75 1.81 -0.70 13.21
N PRO A 76 3.05 -0.38 12.79
CA PRO A 76 3.59 0.99 12.79
C PRO A 76 2.70 1.95 12.03
N GLN A 77 2.81 3.25 12.34
CA GLN A 77 2.09 4.26 11.56
C GLN A 77 2.49 4.18 10.09
N SER A 78 1.54 4.36 9.18
CA SER A 78 1.82 4.26 7.75
C SER A 78 1.07 5.27 6.91
N ARG A 79 1.74 5.69 5.82
CA ARG A 79 1.12 6.41 4.71
C ARG A 79 1.34 5.64 3.42
N THR A 80 0.25 5.32 2.74
CA THR A 80 0.26 4.54 1.51
C THR A 80 -0.37 5.36 0.39
N ALA A 81 0.42 5.66 -0.64
CA ALA A 81 -0.08 6.23 -1.88
C ALA A 81 -0.21 5.11 -2.92
N ILE A 82 -1.37 5.01 -3.56
CA ILE A 82 -1.63 3.97 -4.57
C ILE A 82 -1.81 4.64 -5.93
N LEU A 83 -0.91 4.33 -6.87
CA LEU A 83 -0.99 4.76 -8.27
C LEU A 83 -1.87 3.80 -9.05
N HIS A 84 -2.78 4.36 -9.85
CA HIS A 84 -3.82 3.57 -10.49
C HIS A 84 -4.22 4.20 -11.83
N ARG A 85 -4.73 3.39 -12.77
CA ARG A 85 -5.36 3.91 -14.00
C ARG A 85 -6.84 4.22 -13.74
N ARG A 86 -7.46 5.09 -14.56
CA ARG A 86 -8.90 5.40 -14.43
C ARG A 86 -9.72 4.12 -14.67
N SER A 87 -10.29 3.57 -13.59
CA SER A 87 -11.17 2.40 -13.66
C SER A 87 -12.20 2.43 -12.52
N VAL A 88 -13.30 1.68 -12.69
CA VAL A 88 -14.43 1.61 -11.73
C VAL A 88 -14.03 1.06 -10.35
N LEU A 89 -12.91 0.34 -10.25
CA LEU A 89 -12.45 -0.28 -9.00
C LEU A 89 -11.99 0.74 -7.93
N VAL A 90 -11.64 1.96 -8.35
CA VAL A 90 -11.12 3.04 -7.49
C VAL A 90 -12.14 3.43 -6.41
N THR A 91 -13.41 3.54 -6.80
CA THR A 91 -14.50 3.94 -5.89
C THR A 91 -14.72 2.91 -4.78
N MET A 92 -14.55 1.61 -5.07
CA MET A 92 -14.68 0.55 -4.04
C MET A 92 -13.54 0.60 -3.02
N VAL A 93 -12.33 0.90 -3.47
CA VAL A 93 -11.15 1.03 -2.60
C VAL A 93 -11.30 2.23 -1.67
N GLU A 94 -11.76 3.39 -2.17
CA GLU A 94 -12.00 4.58 -1.33
C GLU A 94 -13.05 4.34 -0.24
N VAL A 95 -14.15 3.67 -0.57
CA VAL A 95 -15.21 3.36 0.40
C VAL A 95 -14.70 2.46 1.52
N PHE A 96 -13.82 1.51 1.20
CA PHE A 96 -13.24 0.61 2.21
C PHE A 96 -12.22 1.32 3.09
N ILE A 97 -11.30 2.10 2.51
CA ILE A 97 -10.32 2.89 3.26
C ILE A 97 -11.05 3.74 4.31
N ARG A 98 -12.14 4.40 3.91
CA ARG A 98 -12.95 5.25 4.80
C ARG A 98 -13.63 4.51 5.95
N ARG A 99 -13.76 3.18 5.89
CA ARG A 99 -14.41 2.35 6.92
C ARG A 99 -13.43 1.72 7.90
N LEU A 100 -12.13 1.87 7.70
CA LEU A 100 -11.14 1.31 8.62
C LEU A 100 -11.08 2.14 9.91
N PRO A 101 -11.31 1.54 11.10
CA PRO A 101 -11.47 2.28 12.36
C PRO A 101 -10.19 3.00 12.84
N GLN A 102 -9.03 2.72 12.24
CA GLN A 102 -7.73 3.28 12.63
C GLN A 102 -7.11 4.25 11.61
N MET A 103 -7.92 4.93 10.80
CA MET A 103 -7.43 5.86 9.77
C MET A 103 -6.49 6.97 10.27
N LYS A 104 -6.46 7.28 11.58
CA LYS A 104 -5.49 8.23 12.12
C LYS A 104 -4.04 7.72 12.06
N ARG A 105 -3.81 6.40 12.23
CA ARG A 105 -2.47 5.78 12.18
C ARG A 105 -2.10 5.29 10.78
N HIS A 106 -3.08 4.91 9.98
CA HIS A 106 -2.88 4.37 8.63
C HIS A 106 -3.64 5.21 7.61
N GLN A 107 -2.89 6.04 6.88
CA GLN A 107 -3.46 6.90 5.85
C GLN A 107 -3.26 6.24 4.49
N VAL A 108 -4.32 6.14 3.70
CA VAL A 108 -4.23 5.63 2.33
C VAL A 108 -4.85 6.65 1.40
N ARG A 109 -4.16 6.97 0.31
CA ARG A 109 -4.64 7.89 -0.72
C ARG A 109 -4.40 7.33 -2.11
N LEU A 110 -5.40 7.50 -2.98
CA LEU A 110 -5.34 7.09 -4.37
C LEU A 110 -4.88 8.27 -5.24
N PHE A 111 -4.07 7.97 -6.24
CA PHE A 111 -3.55 8.92 -7.22
C PHE A 111 -3.62 8.31 -8.60
N LEU A 112 -3.88 9.13 -9.61
CA LEU A 112 -3.76 8.66 -10.99
C LEU A 112 -2.29 8.35 -11.31
N ALA A 113 -2.06 7.46 -12.28
CA ALA A 113 -0.72 7.09 -12.73
C ALA A 113 0.14 8.31 -13.08
N GLU A 114 -0.47 9.31 -13.75
CA GLU A 114 0.15 10.58 -14.11
C GLU A 114 0.43 11.52 -12.93
N GLU A 115 -0.03 11.19 -11.72
CA GLU A 115 0.13 11.99 -10.50
C GLU A 115 1.19 11.42 -9.54
N ARG A 116 2.13 10.61 -10.06
CA ARG A 116 3.20 9.99 -9.27
C ARG A 116 3.96 10.97 -8.39
N ASP A 117 4.32 12.14 -8.92
CA ASP A 117 5.11 13.12 -8.15
C ASP A 117 4.27 13.72 -7.02
N LYS A 118 2.98 14.00 -7.25
CA LYS A 118 2.06 14.44 -6.19
C LYS A 118 1.87 13.38 -5.10
N ALA A 119 1.90 12.10 -5.48
CA ALA A 119 1.82 10.99 -4.55
C ALA A 119 3.04 10.95 -3.64
N ILE A 120 4.23 11.14 -4.22
CA ILE A 120 5.49 11.23 -3.49
C ILE A 120 5.48 12.44 -2.54
N ASP A 121 5.10 13.63 -3.01
CA ASP A 121 5.00 14.82 -2.17
C ASP A 121 4.10 14.59 -0.96
N TRP A 122 2.93 13.97 -1.17
CA TRP A 122 1.99 13.66 -0.09
C TRP A 122 2.54 12.65 0.93
N LEU A 123 3.38 11.70 0.51
CA LEU A 123 4.05 10.76 1.41
C LEU A 123 5.10 11.45 2.30
N LEU A 124 5.64 12.58 1.85
CA LEU A 124 6.70 13.33 2.54
C LEU A 124 6.18 14.42 3.49
N LEU A 125 4.89 14.76 3.44
CA LEU A 125 4.22 15.63 4.43
C LEU A 125 4.23 15.00 5.84
#